data_AF-A0A1Q5PV72-F1
#
_entry.id   AF-A0A1Q5PV72-F1
#
_cell.length_a   1.000
_cell.length_b   1.000
_cell.length_c   1.000
_cell.angle_alpha   90.00
_cell.angle_beta   90.00
_cell.angle_gamma   90.00
#
_symmetry.space_group_name_H-M   'P 1'
#
loop_
_entity.id
_entity.type
_entity.pdbx_description
1 polymer ?
#
loop_
_entity_poly.entity_id
_entity_poly.type
_entity_poly.pdbx_seq_one_letter_code
_entity_poly.pdbx_strand_id
1 'polypeptide(L)'
;MIDLVTAVVPNLPLLVPLDVNITPNDNGLPGISQLRTIVGAVMMIGLILSVLALITSAIVWGFGANSSNPHLAGRGKVGVLVSCGAAIICGAAVTLINFFWNVGQSV
;
A
#
# COMPACT_ATOMS: atom_id res chain seq x y z
N MET A 1 46.58 41.18 8.65
CA MET A 1 45.54 41.22 7.60
C MET A 1 44.99 39.81 7.26
N ILE A 2 45.29 38.76 8.04
CA ILE A 2 44.92 37.37 7.70
C ILE A 2 43.84 36.76 8.63
N ASP A 3 43.47 37.45 9.72
CA ASP A 3 42.56 36.93 10.75
C ASP A 3 41.06 37.09 10.49
N LEU A 4 40.66 37.86 9.47
CA LEU A 4 39.24 38.04 9.17
C LEU A 4 38.67 36.89 8.34
N VAL A 5 39.52 36.18 7.59
CA VAL A 5 39.10 35.04 6.74
C VAL A 5 38.91 33.78 7.58
N THR A 6 39.74 33.53 8.60
CA THR A 6 39.64 32.37 9.50
C THR A 6 38.51 32.48 10.52
N ALA A 7 38.07 33.70 10.87
CA ALA A 7 36.95 33.93 11.79
C ALA A 7 35.57 33.81 11.13
N VAL A 8 35.48 33.95 9.79
CA VAL A 8 34.21 33.94 9.05
C VAL A 8 33.89 32.57 8.43
N VAL A 9 34.89 31.69 8.25
CA VAL A 9 34.70 30.31 7.77
C VAL A 9 33.86 29.39 8.70
N PRO A 10 33.84 29.51 10.05
CA PRO A 10 32.90 28.71 10.85
C PRO A 10 31.43 29.18 10.71
N ASN A 11 31.21 30.35 10.08
CA ASN A 11 29.89 30.90 9.75
C ASN A 11 29.51 30.66 8.29
N LEU A 12 30.18 29.73 7.59
CA LEU A 12 29.68 29.19 6.34
C LEU A 12 28.22 28.81 6.56
N PRO A 13 27.27 29.36 5.81
CA PRO A 13 25.98 28.74 5.68
C PRO A 13 26.23 27.41 4.95
N LEU A 14 26.62 26.37 5.70
CA LEU A 14 26.20 25.01 5.47
C LEU A 14 24.69 24.91 5.82
N LEU A 15 23.95 25.92 5.34
CA LEU A 15 22.51 26.03 5.37
C LEU A 15 22.00 25.19 4.20
N VAL A 16 22.18 23.88 4.34
CA VAL A 16 21.10 22.99 3.97
C VAL A 16 20.29 22.77 5.26
N PRO A 17 19.43 23.70 5.74
CA PRO A 17 18.17 23.23 6.22
C PRO A 17 17.39 22.88 4.95
N LEU A 18 17.62 21.68 4.43
CA LEU A 18 16.49 20.93 3.89
C LEU A 18 15.74 20.34 5.10
N ASP A 19 15.42 21.19 6.08
CA ASP A 19 14.29 20.95 6.96
C ASP A 19 13.07 21.23 6.10
N VAL A 20 12.77 20.26 5.23
CA VAL A 20 11.54 20.21 4.46
C VAL A 20 10.46 19.78 5.43
N ASN A 21 10.10 20.70 6.32
CA ASN A 21 9.02 20.55 7.28
C ASN A 21 7.68 20.67 6.53
N ILE A 22 7.34 19.63 5.75
CA ILE A 22 6.00 19.46 5.20
C ILE A 22 5.21 18.70 6.25
N THR A 23 4.52 19.46 7.10
CA THR A 23 3.55 18.90 8.03
C THR A 23 2.41 18.27 7.24
N PRO A 24 2.05 17.00 7.51
CA PRO A 24 0.88 16.39 6.89
C PRO A 24 -0.38 17.19 7.18
N ASN A 25 -1.08 17.61 6.12
CA ASN A 25 -2.26 18.45 6.21
C ASN A 25 -3.40 17.89 5.38
N ASP A 26 -4.58 17.78 5.99
CA ASP A 26 -5.81 17.35 5.32
C ASP A 26 -6.57 18.51 4.64
N ASN A 27 -6.13 19.75 4.83
CA ASN A 27 -6.80 20.97 4.38
C ASN A 27 -6.14 21.65 3.16
N GLY A 28 -5.05 21.08 2.63
CA GLY A 28 -4.21 21.72 1.61
C GLY A 28 -4.76 21.62 0.19
N LEU A 29 -5.62 20.62 -0.07
CA LEU A 29 -6.33 20.46 -1.32
C LEU A 29 -7.84 20.38 -1.05
N PRO A 30 -8.64 21.35 -1.54
CA PRO A 30 -10.10 21.25 -1.52
C PRO A 30 -10.55 19.93 -2.17
N GLY A 31 -11.08 18.99 -1.37
CA GLY A 31 -11.58 17.69 -1.84
C GLY A 31 -10.86 16.43 -1.31
N ILE A 32 -9.85 16.54 -0.44
CA ILE A 32 -9.13 15.36 0.12
C ILE A 32 -10.07 14.38 0.84
N SER A 33 -11.13 14.88 1.47
CA SER A 33 -12.13 14.05 2.16
C SER A 33 -12.89 13.13 1.21
N GLN A 34 -13.31 13.65 0.04
CA GLN A 34 -13.94 12.83 -1.01
C GLN A 34 -12.95 11.80 -1.55
N LEU A 35 -11.69 12.16 -1.76
CA LEU A 35 -10.67 11.21 -2.22
C LEU A 35 -10.45 10.07 -1.22
N ARG A 36 -10.34 10.36 0.09
CA ARG A 36 -10.25 9.33 1.13
C ARG A 36 -11.50 8.43 1.15
N THR A 37 -12.68 9.02 0.96
CA THR A 37 -13.95 8.26 0.91
C THR A 37 -14.00 7.32 -0.28
N ILE A 38 -13.59 7.79 -1.47
CA ILE A 38 -13.52 6.97 -2.68
C ILE A 38 -12.53 5.82 -2.48
N VAL A 39 -11.35 6.08 -1.93
CA VAL A 39 -10.36 5.04 -1.62
C VAL A 39 -10.92 4.02 -0.62
N GLY A 40 -11.62 4.47 0.42
CA GLY A 40 -12.31 3.60 1.37
C GLY A 40 -13.36 2.70 0.70
N ALA A 41 -14.13 3.23 -0.27
CA ALA A 41 -15.08 2.44 -1.04
C ALA A 41 -14.40 1.39 -1.92
N VAL A 42 -13.26 1.72 -2.55
CA VAL A 42 -12.49 0.78 -3.39
C VAL A 42 -11.98 -0.43 -2.59
N MET A 43 -11.66 -0.25 -1.30
CA MET A 43 -11.25 -1.37 -0.43
C MET A 43 -12.34 -2.44 -0.32
N MET A 44 -13.60 -2.03 -0.16
CA MET A 44 -14.74 -2.95 -0.08
C MET A 44 -14.96 -3.66 -1.42
N ILE A 45 -14.85 -2.92 -2.53
CA ILE A 45 -14.95 -3.50 -3.88
C ILE A 45 -13.84 -4.54 -4.09
N GLY A 46 -12.61 -4.28 -3.65
CA GLY A 46 -11.48 -5.22 -3.74
C GLY A 46 -11.75 -6.53 -3.01
N LEU A 47 -12.30 -6.47 -1.79
CA LEU A 47 -12.68 -7.67 -1.04
C LEU A 47 -13.81 -8.45 -1.72
N ILE A 48 -14.84 -7.76 -2.21
CA ILE A 48 -15.94 -8.40 -2.93
C ILE A 48 -15.44 -9.12 -4.18
N LEU A 49 -14.57 -8.48 -4.97
CA LEU A 49 -13.97 -9.10 -6.16
C LEU A 49 -13.10 -10.31 -5.82
N SER A 50 -12.35 -10.26 -4.72
CA SER A 50 -11.56 -11.40 -4.24
C SER A 50 -12.45 -12.61 -3.90
N VAL A 51 -13.59 -12.38 -3.24
CA VAL A 51 -14.57 -13.45 -2.94
C VAL A 51 -15.18 -14.04 -4.21
N LEU A 52 -15.54 -13.20 -5.19
CA LEU A 52 -16.05 -13.69 -6.48
C LEU A 52 -15.01 -14.56 -7.21
N ALA A 53 -13.73 -14.16 -7.17
CA ALA A 53 -12.63 -14.95 -7.73
C ALA A 53 -12.43 -16.29 -6.99
N LEU A 54 -12.58 -16.30 -5.65
CA LEU A 54 -12.52 -17.51 -4.84
C LEU A 54 -13.63 -18.48 -5.20
N ILE A 55 -14.87 -17.99 -5.35
CA ILE A 55 -16.03 -18.80 -5.70
C ILE A 55 -15.85 -19.44 -7.08
N THR A 56 -15.47 -18.65 -8.09
CA THR A 56 -15.24 -19.18 -9.45
C THR A 56 -14.12 -20.22 -9.49
N SER A 57 -13.03 -20.00 -8.73
CA SER A 57 -11.93 -20.96 -8.61
C SER A 57 -12.34 -22.26 -7.92
N ALA A 58 -13.15 -22.17 -6.86
CA ALA A 58 -13.67 -23.33 -6.13
C ALA A 58 -14.60 -24.20 -7.00
N ILE A 59 -15.44 -23.57 -7.83
CA ILE A 59 -16.30 -24.28 -8.78
C ILE A 59 -15.45 -25.05 -9.81
N VAL A 60 -14.44 -24.40 -10.41
CA VAL A 60 -13.54 -25.05 -11.37
C VAL A 60 -12.76 -26.20 -10.73
N TRP A 61 -12.34 -26.04 -9.47
CA TRP A 61 -11.69 -27.12 -8.73
C TRP A 61 -12.62 -28.31 -8.49
N GLY A 62 -13.88 -28.07 -8.09
CA GLY A 62 -14.87 -29.11 -7.84
C GLY A 62 -15.21 -29.93 -9.10
N PHE A 63 -15.41 -29.27 -10.24
CA PHE A 63 -15.64 -29.97 -11.52
C PHE A 63 -14.38 -30.68 -12.02
N GLY A 64 -13.20 -30.05 -11.89
CA GLY A 64 -11.93 -30.66 -12.27
C GLY A 64 -11.57 -31.90 -11.45
N ALA A 65 -11.88 -31.89 -10.15
CA ALA A 65 -11.62 -33.01 -9.24
C ALA A 65 -12.50 -34.25 -9.53
N ASN A 66 -13.76 -34.04 -9.92
CA ASN A 66 -14.66 -35.14 -10.27
C ASN A 66 -14.45 -35.68 -11.70
N SER A 67 -13.89 -34.88 -12.60
CA SER A 67 -13.66 -35.27 -14.00
C SER A 67 -12.34 -36.04 -14.22
N SER A 68 -11.54 -36.32 -13.18
CA SER A 68 -10.19 -36.92 -13.30
C SER A 68 -9.27 -36.20 -14.30
N ASN A 69 -9.52 -34.90 -14.53
CA ASN A 69 -8.75 -34.05 -15.44
C ASN A 69 -7.77 -33.17 -14.64
N PRO A 70 -6.47 -33.56 -14.53
CA PRO A 70 -5.51 -32.91 -13.63
C PRO A 70 -5.21 -31.45 -14.00
N HIS A 71 -5.42 -31.04 -15.25
CA HIS A 71 -5.24 -29.65 -15.68
C HIS A 71 -6.30 -28.71 -15.10
N LEU A 72 -7.58 -29.12 -15.10
CA LEU A 72 -8.65 -28.30 -14.52
C LEU A 72 -8.61 -28.35 -12.99
N ALA A 73 -8.32 -29.52 -12.40
CA ALA A 73 -8.17 -29.66 -10.96
C ALA A 73 -7.00 -28.83 -10.41
N GLY A 74 -5.87 -28.77 -11.13
CA GLY A 74 -4.69 -27.99 -10.76
C GLY A 74 -4.95 -26.48 -10.82
N ARG A 75 -5.59 -26.00 -11.90
CA ARG A 75 -5.90 -24.56 -12.07
C ARG A 75 -6.90 -24.05 -11.03
N GLY A 76 -7.86 -24.87 -10.62
CA GLY A 76 -8.78 -24.53 -9.54
C GLY A 76 -8.08 -24.35 -8.19
N LYS A 77 -7.14 -25.23 -7.81
CA LYS A 77 -6.37 -25.11 -6.56
C LYS A 77 -5.53 -23.83 -6.51
N VAL A 78 -4.83 -23.52 -7.59
CA VAL A 78 -4.03 -22.29 -7.68
C VAL A 78 -4.92 -21.05 -7.64
N GLY A 79 -6.09 -21.08 -8.29
CA GLY A 79 -7.05 -19.98 -8.25
C GLY A 79 -7.53 -19.65 -6.83
N VAL A 80 -7.80 -20.66 -6.01
CA VAL A 80 -8.17 -20.46 -4.59
C VAL A 80 -7.03 -19.80 -3.81
N LEU A 81 -5.79 -20.28 -3.97
CA LEU A 81 -4.62 -19.70 -3.30
C LEU A 81 -4.39 -18.23 -3.69
N VAL A 82 -4.50 -17.91 -4.99
CA VAL A 82 -4.34 -16.54 -5.48
C VAL A 82 -5.44 -15.62 -4.94
N SER A 83 -6.69 -16.08 -4.91
CA SER A 83 -7.80 -15.30 -4.35
C SER A 83 -7.60 -15.01 -2.85
N CYS A 84 -7.10 -15.99 -2.10
CA CYS A 84 -6.81 -15.84 -0.67
C CYS A 84 -5.64 -14.87 -0.44
N GLY A 85 -4.58 -14.96 -1.25
CA GLY A 85 -3.47 -14.01 -1.23
C GLY A 85 -3.94 -12.58 -1.51
N ALA A 86 -4.80 -12.39 -2.50
CA ALA A 86 -5.38 -11.08 -2.82
C ALA A 86 -6.21 -10.50 -1.66
N ALA A 87 -7.03 -11.34 -0.99
CA ALA A 87 -7.81 -10.90 0.18
C ALA A 87 -6.90 -10.43 1.33
N ILE A 88 -5.84 -11.19 1.63
CA ILE A 88 -4.89 -10.86 2.69
C ILE A 88 -4.17 -9.55 2.36
N ILE A 89 -3.72 -9.36 1.11
CA ILE A 89 -3.06 -8.13 0.68
C ILE A 89 -4.00 -6.94 0.81
N CYS A 90 -5.25 -7.06 0.36
CA CYS A 90 -6.25 -5.99 0.52
C CYS A 90 -6.48 -5.63 1.99
N GLY A 91 -6.61 -6.61 2.89
CA GLY A 91 -6.80 -6.34 4.32
C GLY A 91 -5.55 -5.77 5.01
N ALA A 92 -4.37 -6.31 4.70
CA ALA A 92 -3.11 -5.92 5.32
C ALA A 92 -2.60 -4.54 4.84
N ALA A 93 -2.98 -4.10 3.64
CA ALA A 93 -2.52 -2.84 3.05
C ALA A 93 -2.71 -1.64 3.99
N VAL A 94 -3.87 -1.51 4.65
CA VAL A 94 -4.14 -0.39 5.56
C VAL A 94 -3.19 -0.42 6.76
N THR A 95 -2.96 -1.59 7.35
CA THR A 95 -2.05 -1.72 8.50
C THR A 95 -0.61 -1.38 8.12
N LEU A 96 -0.18 -1.78 6.93
CA LEU A 96 1.17 -1.51 6.42
C LEU A 96 1.39 -0.02 6.12
N ILE A 97 0.39 0.64 5.52
CA ILE A 97 0.44 2.09 5.26
C ILE A 97 0.54 2.86 6.60
N ASN A 98 -0.27 2.48 7.59
CA ASN A 98 -0.20 3.10 8.91
C ASN A 98 1.15 2.84 9.60
N PHE A 99 1.72 1.64 9.45
CA PHE A 99 3.04 1.34 10.00
C PHE A 99 4.12 2.26 9.43
N PHE A 100 4.26 2.34 8.11
CA PHE A 100 5.28 3.18 7.48
C PHE A 100 5.04 4.68 7.71
N TRP A 101 3.78 5.10 7.81
CA TRP A 101 3.44 6.48 8.18
C TRP A 101 3.98 6.85 9.57
N ASN A 102 3.79 5.99 10.56
CA ASN A 102 4.29 6.24 11.92
C ASN A 102 5.82 6.17 11.99
N VAL A 103 6.46 5.26 11.25
CA VAL A 103 7.93 5.18 11.18
C VAL A 103 8.52 6.45 10.55
N GLY A 104 7.93 6.96 9.47
CA GLY A 104 8.40 8.16 8.76
C GLY A 104 8.27 9.45 9.57
N GLN A 105 7.37 9.51 10.55
CA GLN A 105 7.25 10.64 11.49
C GLN A 105 8.20 10.53 12.69
N SER A 106 8.78 9.34 12.91
CA SER A 106 9.71 9.08 14.01
C SER A 106 11.16 9.41 13.65
N VAL A 107 11.46 9.66 12.37
CA VAL A 107 12.80 9.98 11.85
C VAL A 107 12.83 11.42 11.36
#